data_AF-A0A0C2X5R7-F1
#
_entry.id   AF-A0A0C2X5R7-F1
#
_cell.length_a   1.000
_cell.length_b   1.000
_cell.length_c   1.000
_cell.angle_alpha   90.00
_cell.angle_beta   90.00
_cell.angle_gamma   90.00
#
_symmetry.space_group_name_H-M   'P 1'
#
loop_
_entity.id
_entity.type
_entity.pdbx_description
1 polymer ?
#
loop_
_entity_poly.entity_id
_entity_poly.type
_entity_poly.pdbx_seq_one_letter_code
_entity_poly.pdbx_strand_id
1 'polypeptide(L)'
;MAAMGPHDLDQLAPLTAREISDRRKTFSRFWTEPVLPTTFFRATPARTALETASSVGDPALFGQVRAAQPDESWWRVDPTPSQLPANLTHSALCTSSPVHEAILAGKTHMLRYLLDLGYSPNILPLAAPTRCLPPLTTAIAFCIPPNLEAYNILINHPMTNPALRTPIFSIHTLHFAAARLDLPLLQQISTSHSTMALGAAGITSLGHTLLHIAALPLTDDHINLFAPKIFSSIHDVRTLNAKRWTPNRLRVRHPARRIHRVLPPLCEETPEDEEDARKQAEMDEELVGRVRASRGGEEVWRESKNELGYTPQELWQDGRMAVRQDWKSFWTVE
;
A
#
# COMPACT_ATOMS: atom_id res chain seq x y z
N MET A 1 -36.23 15.57 -29.76
CA MET A 1 -34.87 15.23 -30.21
C MET A 1 -33.93 16.34 -29.76
N ALA A 2 -33.39 16.22 -28.56
CA ALA A 2 -32.39 17.15 -28.02
C ALA A 2 -31.03 16.43 -28.05
N ALA A 3 -30.03 17.08 -28.64
CA ALA A 3 -28.67 16.57 -28.70
C ALA A 3 -28.09 16.48 -27.29
N MET A 4 -27.73 15.27 -26.86
CA MET A 4 -26.93 15.04 -25.66
C MET A 4 -25.48 15.44 -25.95
N GLY A 5 -24.96 16.39 -25.19
CA GLY A 5 -23.55 16.79 -25.24
C GLY A 5 -22.61 15.74 -24.65
N PRO A 6 -21.31 15.78 -25.02
CA PRO A 6 -20.31 14.79 -24.63
C PRO A 6 -19.74 15.12 -23.25
N HIS A 7 -20.44 14.75 -22.17
CA HIS A 7 -19.92 14.92 -20.82
C HIS A 7 -20.38 13.76 -19.92
N ASP A 8 -19.63 12.67 -19.95
CA ASP A 8 -19.58 11.66 -18.90
C ASP A 8 -18.37 10.78 -19.22
N LEU A 9 -17.33 10.85 -18.40
CA LEU A 9 -16.10 10.10 -18.62
C LEU A 9 -16.31 8.63 -18.34
N ASP A 10 -15.90 7.82 -19.31
CA ASP A 10 -15.89 6.37 -19.22
C ASP A 10 -14.91 5.97 -18.11
N GLN A 11 -15.21 4.93 -17.33
CA GLN A 11 -14.40 4.58 -16.15
C GLN A 11 -13.11 3.79 -16.48
N LEU A 12 -12.81 3.80 -17.78
CA LEU A 12 -11.59 3.36 -18.45
C LEU A 12 -10.98 4.51 -19.25
N ALA A 13 -11.56 5.71 -19.15
CA ALA A 13 -10.85 6.94 -19.46
C ALA A 13 -9.60 6.91 -18.58
N PRO A 14 -8.43 7.09 -19.18
CA PRO A 14 -7.27 6.74 -18.43
C PRO A 14 -6.96 7.83 -17.36
N LEU A 15 -5.99 7.63 -16.47
CA LEU A 15 -5.92 8.46 -15.25
C LEU A 15 -5.64 9.95 -15.46
N THR A 16 -6.35 10.81 -14.73
CA THR A 16 -6.06 12.25 -14.69
C THR A 16 -4.64 12.56 -14.16
N ALA A 17 -4.05 13.69 -14.55
CA ALA A 17 -2.72 14.12 -14.06
C ALA A 17 -2.69 14.30 -12.54
N ARG A 18 -3.84 14.71 -11.97
CA ARG A 18 -4.07 14.76 -10.53
C ARG A 18 -3.93 13.38 -9.90
N GLU A 19 -4.55 12.35 -10.50
CA GLU A 19 -4.44 10.98 -10.01
C GLU A 19 -2.99 10.48 -10.07
N ILE A 20 -2.23 10.76 -11.13
CA ILE A 20 -0.81 10.39 -11.25
C ILE A 20 0.06 11.10 -10.22
N SER A 21 -0.15 12.40 -10.03
CA SER A 21 0.50 13.17 -8.97
C SER A 21 0.18 12.59 -7.59
N ASP A 22 -1.04 12.09 -7.39
CA ASP A 22 -1.49 11.46 -6.16
C ASP A 22 -1.00 10.01 -6.03
N ARG A 23 -0.79 9.24 -7.12
CA ARG A 23 -0.15 7.90 -7.16
C ARG A 23 1.31 7.95 -6.71
N ARG A 24 2.02 9.00 -7.12
CA ARG A 24 3.39 9.26 -6.64
C ARG A 24 3.44 9.63 -5.16
N LYS A 25 2.30 9.99 -4.57
CA LYS A 25 2.17 10.37 -3.15
C LYS A 25 1.47 9.30 -2.30
N THR A 26 0.65 8.42 -2.86
CA THR A 26 -0.19 7.48 -2.09
C THR A 26 -0.52 6.25 -2.95
N PHE A 27 -0.97 5.16 -2.34
CA PHE A 27 -1.40 3.94 -3.05
C PHE A 27 -2.63 3.32 -2.38
N SER A 28 -3.32 2.43 -3.09
CA SER A 28 -4.54 1.76 -2.63
C SER A 28 -4.32 1.04 -1.29
N ARG A 29 -5.31 1.07 -0.39
CA ARG A 29 -5.20 0.44 0.95
C ARG A 29 -5.47 -1.07 0.88
N PHE A 30 -4.76 -1.80 0.02
CA PHE A 30 -4.88 -3.26 -0.14
C PHE A 30 -4.38 -4.07 1.07
N TRP A 31 -3.89 -3.37 2.11
CA TRP A 31 -2.84 -3.89 2.99
C TRP A 31 -3.05 -3.57 4.48
N THR A 32 -4.03 -2.73 4.82
CA THR A 32 -4.35 -2.33 6.20
C THR A 32 -5.85 -2.39 6.42
N GLU A 33 -6.25 -2.55 7.67
CA GLU A 33 -7.63 -2.34 8.06
C GLU A 33 -8.14 -0.93 7.67
N PRO A 34 -9.43 -0.78 7.28
CA PRO A 34 -10.05 0.53 7.17
C PRO A 34 -10.02 1.32 8.48
N VAL A 35 -10.72 2.44 8.52
CA VAL A 35 -10.84 3.36 9.64
C VAL A 35 -11.17 2.67 11.00
N LEU A 36 -10.20 2.42 11.87
CA LEU A 36 -10.44 2.22 13.31
C LEU A 36 -11.18 3.46 13.88
N PRO A 37 -11.98 3.35 14.96
CA PRO A 37 -12.58 4.52 15.61
C PRO A 37 -11.56 5.63 15.93
N THR A 38 -10.30 5.23 16.13
CA THR A 38 -9.15 6.11 16.37
C THR A 38 -8.57 6.79 15.12
N THR A 39 -9.00 6.43 13.90
CA THR A 39 -8.47 7.07 12.67
C THR A 39 -8.98 8.50 12.47
N PHE A 40 -10.02 8.89 13.22
CA PHE A 40 -10.48 10.27 13.31
C PHE A 40 -9.96 10.98 14.57
N PHE A 41 -9.15 10.28 15.38
CA PHE A 41 -8.51 10.89 16.53
C PHE A 41 -7.41 11.81 16.00
N ARG A 42 -7.61 13.13 16.18
CA ARG A 42 -6.70 14.18 15.66
C ARG A 42 -5.39 14.31 16.44
N ALA A 43 -5.09 13.38 17.35
CA ALA A 43 -3.84 13.39 18.08
C ALA A 43 -2.71 12.91 17.16
N THR A 44 -1.57 13.61 17.20
CA THR A 44 -0.33 13.08 16.61
C THR A 44 -0.02 11.73 17.26
N PRO A 45 0.51 10.74 16.50
CA PRO A 45 0.93 9.48 17.09
C PRO A 45 1.83 9.73 18.29
N ALA A 46 1.57 9.04 19.40
CA ALA A 46 2.45 9.10 20.55
C ALA A 46 3.83 8.58 20.11
N ARG A 47 4.87 9.36 20.36
CA ARG A 47 6.27 9.03 20.06
C ARG A 47 7.07 9.10 21.34
N THR A 48 8.00 8.18 21.48
CA THR A 48 9.02 8.20 22.52
C THR A 48 10.05 9.30 22.24
N ALA A 49 10.86 9.62 23.26
CA ALA A 49 11.96 10.56 23.10
C ALA A 49 13.01 10.08 22.09
N LEU A 50 13.29 8.77 22.02
CA LEU A 50 14.25 8.20 21.06
C LEU A 50 13.74 8.28 19.63
N GLU A 51 12.46 7.97 19.39
CA GLU A 51 11.80 8.15 18.09
C GLU A 51 11.87 9.62 17.64
N THR A 52 11.56 10.54 18.55
CA THR A 52 11.62 11.99 18.27
C THR A 52 13.06 12.43 17.95
N ALA A 53 14.04 12.08 18.77
CA ALA A 53 15.44 12.40 18.52
C ALA A 53 15.97 11.82 17.19
N SER A 54 15.48 10.63 16.80
CA SER A 54 15.83 10.01 15.51
C SER A 54 15.31 10.81 14.31
N SER A 55 14.07 11.32 14.39
CA SER A 55 13.51 12.18 13.35
C SER A 55 14.21 13.54 13.23
N VAL A 56 14.73 14.08 14.34
CA VAL A 56 15.57 15.30 14.32
C VAL A 56 16.84 15.02 13.52
N GLY A 57 17.43 13.84 13.72
CA GLY A 57 18.64 13.42 13.01
C GLY A 57 19.90 14.03 13.60
N ASP A 58 19.97 14.27 14.91
CA ASP A 58 21.21 14.66 15.58
C ASP A 58 21.71 13.51 16.48
N PRO A 59 22.82 12.82 16.11
CA PRO A 59 23.40 11.75 16.91
C PRO A 59 23.77 12.14 18.34
N ALA A 60 24.17 13.41 18.56
CA ALA A 60 24.52 13.89 19.90
C ALA A 60 23.28 14.01 20.78
N LEU A 61 22.21 14.62 20.26
CA LEU A 61 20.91 14.69 20.93
C LEU A 61 20.37 13.28 21.21
N PHE A 62 20.43 12.39 20.22
CA PHE A 62 20.01 11.00 20.40
C PHE A 62 20.82 10.29 21.49
N GLY A 63 22.13 10.51 21.53
CA GLY A 63 23.02 10.02 22.58
C GLY A 63 22.63 10.52 23.97
N GLN A 64 22.26 11.79 24.12
CA GLN A 64 21.77 12.35 25.39
C GLN A 64 20.48 11.69 25.85
N VAL A 65 19.51 11.51 24.94
CA VAL A 65 18.25 10.82 25.27
C VAL A 65 18.51 9.36 25.66
N ARG A 66 19.39 8.68 24.93
CA ARG A 66 19.78 7.29 25.22
C ARG A 66 20.53 7.15 26.55
N ALA A 67 21.29 8.17 26.97
CA ALA A 67 21.98 8.18 28.27
C ALA A 67 21.02 8.15 29.47
N ALA A 68 19.77 8.57 29.30
CA ALA A 68 18.70 8.42 30.30
C ALA A 68 18.17 6.97 30.42
N GLN A 69 18.78 6.02 29.71
CA GLN A 69 18.43 4.59 29.70
C GLN A 69 16.94 4.31 29.40
N PRO A 70 16.35 4.92 28.36
CA PRO A 70 15.00 4.53 27.92
C PRO A 70 15.02 3.07 27.44
N ASP A 71 13.86 2.41 27.54
CA ASP A 71 13.72 1.07 26.98
C ASP A 71 13.90 1.08 25.46
N GLU A 72 14.89 0.33 24.98
CA GLU A 72 15.21 0.12 23.57
C GLU A 72 15.30 -1.37 23.21
N SER A 73 14.93 -2.24 24.15
CA SER A 73 15.15 -3.70 24.09
C SER A 73 14.54 -4.32 22.83
N TRP A 74 13.28 -4.00 22.51
CA TRP A 74 12.57 -4.56 21.37
C TRP A 74 13.18 -4.12 20.04
N TRP A 75 13.62 -2.87 19.94
CA TRP A 75 14.15 -2.31 18.70
C TRP A 75 15.53 -2.83 18.31
N ARG A 76 16.20 -3.55 19.23
CA ARG A 76 17.49 -4.20 19.00
C ARG A 76 17.41 -5.71 18.92
N VAL A 77 16.21 -6.29 19.00
CA VAL A 77 16.06 -7.74 18.86
C VAL A 77 16.33 -8.13 17.40
N ASP A 78 17.30 -9.02 17.22
CA ASP A 78 17.55 -9.69 15.94
C ASP A 78 18.05 -11.12 16.19
N PRO A 79 17.45 -12.17 15.59
CA PRO A 79 16.27 -12.12 14.73
C PRO A 79 14.98 -11.79 15.51
N THR A 80 13.99 -11.18 14.84
CA THR A 80 12.66 -10.96 15.41
C THR A 80 12.07 -12.29 15.92
N PRO A 81 11.58 -12.37 17.18
CA PRO A 81 11.11 -13.63 17.75
C PRO A 81 9.90 -14.18 17.00
N SER A 82 9.84 -15.50 16.82
CA SER A 82 8.69 -16.18 16.21
C SER A 82 7.46 -16.22 17.12
N GLN A 83 7.64 -16.02 18.43
CA GLN A 83 6.58 -15.98 19.43
C GLN A 83 6.67 -14.67 20.22
N LEU A 84 5.50 -14.13 20.58
CA LEU A 84 5.44 -12.95 21.43
C LEU A 84 6.00 -13.27 22.83
N PRO A 85 6.84 -12.40 23.41
CA PRO A 85 7.32 -12.60 24.77
C PRO A 85 6.17 -12.48 25.76
N ALA A 86 6.27 -13.21 26.87
CA ALA A 86 5.25 -13.20 27.93
C ALA A 86 5.02 -11.79 28.52
N ASN A 87 6.08 -10.99 28.57
CA ASN A 87 6.04 -9.60 29.01
C ASN A 87 6.43 -8.69 27.84
N LEU A 88 5.54 -7.77 27.47
CA LEU A 88 5.81 -6.78 26.44
C LEU A 88 6.50 -5.55 27.07
N THR A 89 7.61 -5.14 26.48
CA THR A 89 8.35 -3.94 26.88
C THR A 89 7.72 -2.68 26.29
N HIS A 90 8.11 -1.49 26.75
CA HIS A 90 7.57 -0.23 26.22
C HIS A 90 7.92 -0.05 24.73
N SER A 91 9.15 -0.36 24.35
CA SER A 91 9.63 -0.37 22.97
C SER A 91 8.87 -1.37 22.08
N ALA A 92 8.41 -2.50 22.65
CA ALA A 92 7.54 -3.46 21.95
C ALA A 92 6.15 -2.89 21.67
N LEU A 93 5.60 -2.11 22.61
CA LEU A 93 4.28 -1.49 22.52
C LEU A 93 4.26 -0.16 21.73
N CYS A 94 5.37 0.20 21.09
CA CYS A 94 5.39 1.34 20.16
C CYS A 94 4.75 0.95 18.81
N THR A 95 4.21 1.95 18.11
CA THR A 95 3.68 1.80 16.74
C THR A 95 4.75 2.07 15.67
N SER A 96 5.92 2.55 16.08
CA SER A 96 7.08 2.88 15.23
C SER A 96 8.37 2.49 15.97
N SER A 97 9.52 2.87 15.41
CA SER A 97 10.83 2.74 16.06
C SER A 97 11.75 3.88 15.64
N PRO A 98 12.88 4.11 16.34
CA PRO A 98 13.92 5.04 15.92
C PRO A 98 14.31 4.93 14.44
N VAL A 99 14.45 3.70 13.94
CA VAL A 99 14.78 3.41 12.53
C VAL A 99 13.68 3.90 11.59
N HIS A 100 12.42 3.61 11.91
CA HIS A 100 11.28 4.09 11.13
C HIS A 100 11.23 5.61 11.07
N GLU A 101 11.37 6.29 12.20
CA GLU A 101 11.30 7.76 12.25
C GLU A 101 12.47 8.42 11.51
N ALA A 102 13.67 7.85 11.55
CA ALA A 102 14.79 8.35 10.74
C ALA A 102 14.51 8.24 9.24
N ILE A 103 13.89 7.13 8.79
CA ILE A 103 13.49 6.91 7.39
C ILE A 103 12.43 7.93 6.96
N LEU A 104 11.36 8.04 7.76
CA LEU A 104 10.22 8.94 7.49
C LEU A 104 10.64 10.41 7.47
N ALA A 105 11.60 10.79 8.30
CA ALA A 105 12.15 12.15 8.34
C ALA A 105 13.28 12.40 7.31
N GLY A 106 13.63 11.40 6.50
CA GLY A 106 14.69 11.51 5.49
C GLY A 106 16.11 11.67 6.07
N LYS A 107 16.34 11.25 7.31
CA LYS A 107 17.63 11.38 8.02
C LYS A 107 18.50 10.15 7.80
N THR A 108 19.06 10.00 6.60
CA THR A 108 19.82 8.81 6.20
C THR A 108 21.14 8.62 6.95
N HIS A 109 21.77 9.70 7.41
CA HIS A 109 22.93 9.63 8.30
C HIS A 109 22.56 9.11 9.69
N MET A 110 21.41 9.52 10.22
CA MET A 110 20.87 8.98 11.48
C MET A 110 20.49 7.52 11.33
N LEU A 111 19.90 7.13 10.19
CA LEU A 111 19.62 5.73 9.88
C LEU A 111 20.91 4.87 9.96
N ARG A 112 22.00 5.30 9.32
CA ARG A 112 23.29 4.59 9.40
C ARG A 112 23.79 4.50 10.84
N TYR A 113 23.77 5.61 11.57
CA TYR A 113 24.16 5.64 12.97
C TYR A 113 23.34 4.68 13.85
N LEU A 114 22.02 4.59 13.64
CA LEU A 114 21.17 3.66 14.38
C LEU A 114 21.51 2.20 14.06
N LEU A 115 21.78 1.87 12.79
CA LEU A 115 22.22 0.53 12.39
C LEU A 115 23.58 0.18 13.04
N ASP A 116 24.52 1.12 13.08
CA ASP A 116 25.83 0.95 13.76
C ASP A 116 25.68 0.74 15.28
N LEU A 117 24.64 1.31 15.88
CA LEU A 117 24.29 1.10 17.29
C LEU A 117 23.58 -0.25 17.55
N GLY A 118 23.35 -1.07 16.53
CA GLY A 118 22.71 -2.38 16.64
C GLY A 118 21.18 -2.33 16.68
N TYR A 119 20.55 -1.26 16.18
CA TYR A 119 19.11 -1.28 15.93
C TYR A 119 18.79 -2.21 14.76
N SER A 120 17.75 -3.03 14.91
CA SER A 120 17.41 -4.04 13.92
C SER A 120 16.83 -3.40 12.65
N PRO A 121 17.36 -3.71 11.45
CA PRO A 121 16.75 -3.30 10.17
C PRO A 121 15.48 -4.09 9.85
N ASN A 122 15.16 -5.11 10.65
CA ASN A 122 14.01 -6.01 10.50
C ASN A 122 12.93 -5.76 11.55
N ILE A 123 13.04 -4.67 12.31
CA ILE A 123 12.15 -4.39 13.43
C ILE A 123 10.69 -4.25 12.99
N LEU A 124 9.80 -4.97 13.66
CA LEU A 124 8.36 -4.90 13.47
C LEU A 124 7.70 -4.36 14.75
N PRO A 125 7.10 -3.15 14.71
CA PRO A 125 6.29 -2.63 15.82
C PRO A 125 5.10 -3.55 16.14
N LEU A 126 4.89 -3.92 17.41
CA LEU A 126 3.85 -4.88 17.80
C LEU A 126 2.50 -4.24 18.11
N ALA A 127 2.45 -2.95 18.43
CA ALA A 127 1.21 -2.32 18.88
C ALA A 127 0.11 -2.26 17.81
N ALA A 128 0.49 -2.30 16.53
CA ALA A 128 -0.43 -2.27 15.40
C ALA A 128 0.02 -3.28 14.33
N PRO A 129 -0.09 -4.59 14.56
CA PRO A 129 0.49 -5.61 13.70
C PRO A 129 -0.13 -5.62 12.28
N THR A 130 -1.36 -5.11 12.14
CA THR A 130 -2.05 -4.94 10.84
C THR A 130 -1.58 -3.72 10.05
N ARG A 131 -0.78 -2.83 10.65
CA ARG A 131 -0.20 -1.63 10.01
C ARG A 131 1.33 -1.62 10.07
N CYS A 132 1.90 -2.66 10.65
CA CYS A 132 3.31 -2.82 10.87
C CYS A 132 4.02 -3.13 9.55
N LEU A 133 5.02 -2.33 9.22
CA LEU A 133 5.88 -2.52 8.05
C LEU A 133 7.32 -2.70 8.51
N PRO A 134 8.11 -3.56 7.85
CA PRO A 134 9.56 -3.52 7.99
C PRO A 134 10.13 -2.14 7.61
N PRO A 135 11.27 -1.72 8.17
CA PRO A 135 11.98 -0.51 7.78
C PRO A 135 12.21 -0.40 6.27
N LEU A 136 12.63 -1.51 5.63
CA LEU A 136 12.87 -1.57 4.18
C LEU A 136 11.61 -1.22 3.39
N THR A 137 10.46 -1.76 3.79
CA THR A 137 9.16 -1.50 3.17
C THR A 137 8.66 -0.09 3.48
N THR A 138 8.95 0.43 4.67
CA THR A 138 8.58 1.80 5.08
C THR A 138 9.21 2.86 4.17
N ALA A 139 10.45 2.66 3.75
CA ALA A 139 11.12 3.55 2.81
C ALA A 139 10.37 3.69 1.46
N ILE A 140 9.62 2.65 1.06
CA ILE A 140 8.86 2.62 -0.18
C ILE A 140 7.39 3.04 0.01
N ALA A 141 6.77 2.56 1.09
CA ALA A 141 5.35 2.78 1.34
C ALA A 141 5.07 4.16 1.92
N PHE A 142 5.81 4.61 2.94
CA PHE A 142 5.40 5.78 3.72
C PHE A 142 6.17 7.07 3.40
N CYS A 143 7.17 7.00 2.52
CA CYS A 143 7.89 8.18 2.05
C CYS A 143 7.29 8.68 0.73
N ILE A 144 7.21 10.01 0.62
CA ILE A 144 6.66 10.69 -0.56
C ILE A 144 7.64 11.78 -1.00
N PRO A 145 8.38 11.58 -2.11
CA PRO A 145 8.49 10.33 -2.88
C PRO A 145 9.17 9.19 -2.09
N PRO A 146 9.18 7.93 -2.60
CA PRO A 146 9.91 6.83 -1.97
C PRO A 146 11.36 7.22 -1.63
N ASN A 147 11.80 6.87 -0.42
CA ASN A 147 13.13 7.20 0.07
C ASN A 147 14.13 6.13 -0.42
N LEU A 148 14.55 6.27 -1.67
CA LEU A 148 15.48 5.32 -2.32
C LEU A 148 16.85 5.27 -1.66
N GLU A 149 17.30 6.37 -1.05
CA GLU A 149 18.57 6.36 -0.31
C GLU A 149 18.47 5.48 0.94
N ALA A 150 17.40 5.63 1.74
CA ALA A 150 17.16 4.76 2.89
C ALA A 150 16.94 3.30 2.46
N TYR A 151 16.20 3.06 1.38
CA TYR A 151 16.03 1.72 0.81
C TYR A 151 17.39 1.11 0.44
N ASN A 152 18.26 1.85 -0.24
CA ASN A 152 19.59 1.39 -0.64
C ASN A 152 20.51 1.13 0.57
N ILE A 153 20.41 1.93 1.64
CA ILE A 153 21.14 1.65 2.89
C ILE A 153 20.69 0.32 3.49
N LEU A 154 19.38 0.10 3.57
CA LEU A 154 18.80 -1.09 4.19
C LEU A 154 19.04 -2.35 3.36
N ILE A 155 18.78 -2.32 2.05
CA ILE A 155 18.92 -3.52 1.19
C ILE A 155 20.36 -4.05 1.13
N ASN A 156 21.34 -3.15 1.27
CA ASN A 156 22.76 -3.51 1.29
C ASN A 156 23.29 -3.84 2.68
N HIS A 157 22.50 -3.66 3.74
CA HIS A 157 22.93 -3.96 5.11
C HIS A 157 22.86 -5.48 5.35
N PRO A 158 23.92 -6.11 5.89
CA PRO A 158 24.05 -7.58 5.94
C PRO A 158 23.01 -8.27 6.83
N MET A 159 22.46 -7.57 7.82
CA MET A 159 21.42 -8.10 8.70
C MET A 159 20.01 -7.91 8.15
N THR A 160 19.82 -7.13 7.09
CA THR A 160 18.47 -6.92 6.54
C THR A 160 17.97 -8.21 5.91
N ASN A 161 16.73 -8.58 6.22
CA ASN A 161 16.00 -9.64 5.55
C ASN A 161 15.09 -9.02 4.48
N PRO A 162 15.47 -9.04 3.18
CA PRO A 162 14.68 -8.42 2.13
C PRO A 162 13.34 -9.13 1.90
N ALA A 163 13.26 -10.42 2.26
CA ALA A 163 12.06 -11.23 2.11
C ALA A 163 11.06 -11.06 3.27
N LEU A 164 11.37 -10.21 4.26
CA LEU A 164 10.51 -10.00 5.42
C LEU A 164 9.16 -9.41 4.99
N ARG A 165 8.08 -10.07 5.43
CA ARG A 165 6.70 -9.69 5.12
C ARG A 165 6.02 -9.14 6.36
N THR A 166 4.95 -8.39 6.14
CA THR A 166 4.09 -7.97 7.26
C THR A 166 3.47 -9.18 7.97
N PRO A 167 3.31 -9.14 9.30
CA PRO A 167 3.00 -10.34 10.08
C PRO A 167 1.57 -10.86 9.86
N ILE A 168 0.60 -9.98 9.58
CA ILE A 168 -0.81 -10.38 9.44
C ILE A 168 -1.17 -10.67 7.99
N PHE A 169 -0.80 -9.78 7.07
CA PHE A 169 -1.25 -9.83 5.68
C PHE A 169 -0.21 -10.40 4.72
N SER A 170 0.97 -10.82 5.22
CA SER A 170 2.04 -11.40 4.41
C SER A 170 2.44 -10.50 3.23
N ILE A 171 2.49 -9.18 3.47
CA ILE A 171 2.77 -8.21 2.42
C ILE A 171 4.28 -8.01 2.29
N HIS A 172 4.81 -8.37 1.14
CA HIS A 172 6.16 -8.08 0.68
C HIS A 172 6.33 -6.64 0.11
N THR A 173 7.54 -6.07 0.13
CA THR A 173 7.84 -4.73 -0.41
C THR A 173 7.43 -4.56 -1.88
N LEU A 174 7.59 -5.61 -2.69
CA LEU A 174 7.19 -5.61 -4.11
C LEU A 174 5.69 -5.38 -4.31
N HIS A 175 4.83 -5.78 -3.36
CA HIS A 175 3.40 -5.49 -3.45
C HIS A 175 3.13 -3.98 -3.35
N PHE A 176 3.88 -3.27 -2.52
CA PHE A 176 3.79 -1.80 -2.45
C PHE A 176 4.30 -1.15 -3.72
N ALA A 177 5.41 -1.64 -4.28
CA ALA A 177 5.91 -1.15 -5.57
C ALA A 177 4.89 -1.37 -6.70
N ALA A 178 4.25 -2.54 -6.76
CA ALA A 178 3.18 -2.83 -7.71
C ALA A 178 1.95 -1.95 -7.48
N ALA A 179 1.53 -1.73 -6.23
CA ALA A 179 0.38 -0.87 -5.90
C ALA A 179 0.59 0.62 -6.22
N ARG A 180 1.85 1.06 -6.29
CA ARG A 180 2.19 2.42 -6.73
C ARG A 180 2.15 2.57 -8.25
N LEU A 181 2.12 1.45 -8.98
CA LEU A 181 2.17 1.40 -10.44
C LEU A 181 3.35 2.21 -10.98
N ASP A 182 4.49 2.12 -10.30
CA ASP A 182 5.74 2.78 -10.65
C ASP A 182 6.70 1.72 -11.18
N LEU A 183 6.74 1.60 -12.50
CA LEU A 183 7.49 0.55 -13.17
C LEU A 183 9.01 0.68 -13.00
N PRO A 184 9.62 1.87 -13.12
CA PRO A 184 11.03 2.07 -12.78
C PRO A 184 11.36 1.64 -11.34
N LEU A 185 10.51 1.98 -10.38
CA LEU A 185 10.68 1.58 -8.99
C LEU A 185 10.58 0.05 -8.82
N LEU A 186 9.59 -0.59 -9.45
CA LEU A 186 9.42 -2.04 -9.39
C LEU A 186 10.62 -2.77 -10.01
N GLN A 187 11.17 -2.26 -11.12
CA GLN A 187 12.38 -2.79 -11.76
C GLN A 187 13.60 -2.62 -10.86
N GLN A 188 13.79 -1.43 -10.29
CA GLN A 188 14.90 -1.17 -9.37
C GLN A 188 14.85 -2.11 -8.16
N ILE A 189 13.69 -2.27 -7.52
CA ILE A 189 13.53 -3.17 -6.37
C ILE A 189 13.72 -4.61 -6.80
N SER A 190 13.15 -5.05 -7.93
CA SER A 190 13.20 -6.46 -8.32
C SER A 190 14.56 -6.95 -8.81
N THR A 191 15.43 -6.01 -9.20
CA THR A 191 16.80 -6.30 -9.64
C THR A 191 17.85 -6.02 -8.57
N SER A 192 17.47 -5.39 -7.44
CA SER A 192 18.41 -5.00 -6.38
C SER A 192 19.01 -6.18 -5.62
N HIS A 193 18.26 -7.29 -5.49
CA HIS A 193 18.69 -8.45 -4.73
C HIS A 193 18.03 -9.73 -5.26
N SER A 194 18.70 -10.88 -5.16
CA SER A 194 18.19 -12.15 -5.68
C SER A 194 16.85 -12.58 -5.04
N THR A 195 16.67 -12.25 -3.75
CA THR A 195 15.42 -12.47 -3.00
C THR A 195 14.32 -11.45 -3.32
N MET A 196 14.59 -10.46 -4.17
CA MET A 196 13.62 -9.48 -4.64
C MET A 196 13.09 -9.78 -6.06
N ALA A 197 13.39 -10.95 -6.63
CA ALA A 197 12.76 -11.36 -7.89
C ALA A 197 11.23 -11.28 -7.77
N LEU A 198 10.52 -10.93 -8.85
CA LEU A 198 9.06 -10.73 -8.82
C LEU A 198 8.29 -11.91 -8.19
N GLY A 199 8.71 -13.15 -8.47
CA GLY A 199 8.11 -14.36 -7.89
C GLY A 199 8.32 -14.52 -6.37
N ALA A 200 9.34 -13.88 -5.79
CA ALA A 200 9.62 -13.94 -4.36
C ALA A 200 8.58 -13.16 -3.52
N ALA A 201 7.85 -12.23 -4.14
CA ALA A 201 6.71 -11.56 -3.52
C ALA A 201 5.66 -12.55 -3.01
N GLY A 202 5.51 -13.70 -3.69
CA GLY A 202 4.51 -14.72 -3.40
C GLY A 202 3.09 -14.16 -3.40
N ILE A 203 2.27 -14.68 -2.50
CA ILE A 203 0.87 -14.30 -2.34
C ILE A 203 0.69 -13.68 -0.95
N THR A 204 -0.14 -12.64 -0.85
CA THR A 204 -0.57 -12.09 0.45
C THR A 204 -1.48 -13.09 1.18
N SER A 205 -1.77 -12.86 2.45
CA SER A 205 -2.74 -13.68 3.21
C SER A 205 -4.14 -13.67 2.60
N LEU A 206 -4.40 -12.77 1.65
CA LEU A 206 -5.71 -12.50 1.04
C LEU A 206 -5.81 -13.05 -0.39
N GLY A 207 -4.81 -13.84 -0.80
CA GLY A 207 -4.77 -14.41 -2.13
C GLY A 207 -4.27 -13.45 -3.23
N HIS A 208 -3.80 -12.25 -2.88
CA HIS A 208 -3.31 -11.31 -3.89
C HIS A 208 -1.87 -11.59 -4.29
N THR A 209 -1.66 -11.67 -5.59
CA THR A 209 -0.34 -11.62 -6.23
C THR A 209 -0.03 -10.19 -6.68
N LEU A 210 1.19 -9.95 -7.18
CA LEU A 210 1.54 -8.66 -7.80
C LEU A 210 0.58 -8.29 -8.96
N LEU A 211 0.12 -9.29 -9.73
CA LEU A 211 -0.83 -9.07 -10.83
C LEU A 211 -2.22 -8.71 -10.34
N HIS A 212 -2.68 -9.33 -9.24
CA HIS A 212 -3.95 -8.92 -8.63
C HIS A 212 -3.88 -7.45 -8.22
N ILE A 213 -2.81 -7.05 -7.53
CA ILE A 213 -2.62 -5.68 -7.03
C ILE A 213 -2.50 -4.68 -8.18
N ALA A 214 -1.76 -5.02 -9.23
CA ALA A 214 -1.63 -4.19 -10.42
C ALA A 214 -2.96 -3.98 -11.15
N ALA A 215 -3.88 -4.95 -11.06
CA ALA A 215 -5.21 -4.88 -11.66
C ALA A 215 -6.24 -4.15 -10.76
N LEU A 216 -5.88 -3.71 -9.55
CA LEU A 216 -6.80 -2.98 -8.68
C LEU A 216 -6.81 -1.47 -9.02
N PRO A 217 -7.98 -0.80 -8.95
CA PRO A 217 -8.07 0.65 -9.02
C PRO A 217 -7.36 1.33 -7.83
N LEU A 218 -6.89 2.55 -8.05
CA LEU A 218 -6.04 3.27 -7.10
C LEU A 218 -6.71 3.61 -5.77
N THR A 219 -7.98 4.04 -5.80
CA THR A 219 -8.75 4.39 -4.60
C THR A 219 -10.21 3.96 -4.74
N ASP A 220 -10.94 3.98 -3.61
CA ASP A 220 -12.40 3.81 -3.58
C ASP A 220 -13.15 4.74 -4.53
N ASP A 221 -12.55 5.88 -4.88
CA ASP A 221 -13.17 6.85 -5.78
C ASP A 221 -13.09 6.41 -7.25
N HIS A 222 -12.17 5.49 -7.58
CA HIS A 222 -11.89 4.92 -8.90
C HIS A 222 -12.38 3.47 -9.04
N ILE A 223 -13.02 2.88 -8.02
CA ILE A 223 -13.68 1.59 -8.15
C ILE A 223 -14.83 1.73 -9.13
N ASN A 224 -14.80 0.94 -10.21
CA ASN A 224 -15.97 0.77 -11.06
C ASN A 224 -17.05 0.07 -10.25
N LEU A 225 -17.98 0.89 -9.74
CA LEU A 225 -19.10 0.43 -8.93
C LEU A 225 -19.98 -0.54 -9.70
N PHE A 226 -19.91 -0.56 -11.02
CA PHE A 226 -20.68 -1.42 -11.91
C PHE A 226 -19.93 -2.66 -12.36
N ALA A 227 -18.64 -2.79 -12.04
CA ALA A 227 -17.83 -3.98 -12.26
C ALA A 227 -17.99 -4.90 -11.04
N PRO A 228 -18.83 -5.95 -11.07
CA PRO A 228 -19.18 -6.68 -9.85
C PRO A 228 -17.99 -7.43 -9.25
N LYS A 229 -17.05 -7.90 -10.07
CA LYS A 229 -15.85 -8.61 -9.61
C LYS A 229 -14.84 -7.64 -9.03
N ILE A 230 -14.61 -6.48 -9.65
CA ILE A 230 -13.81 -5.42 -9.04
C ILE A 230 -14.52 -4.96 -7.76
N PHE A 231 -15.75 -4.50 -7.85
CA PHE A 231 -16.51 -4.03 -6.68
C PHE A 231 -16.44 -5.01 -5.51
N SER A 232 -16.64 -6.31 -5.72
CA SER A 232 -16.55 -7.30 -4.64
C SER A 232 -15.11 -7.65 -4.26
N SER A 233 -14.14 -7.51 -5.16
CA SER A 233 -12.73 -7.78 -4.92
C SER A 233 -12.19 -6.97 -3.74
N ILE A 234 -11.18 -7.56 -3.12
CA ILE A 234 -10.59 -7.06 -1.91
C ILE A 234 -9.67 -5.86 -2.24
N HIS A 235 -10.26 -4.68 -2.34
CA HIS A 235 -9.51 -3.43 -2.51
C HIS A 235 -9.01 -2.83 -1.19
N ASP A 236 -9.62 -3.27 -0.09
CA ASP A 236 -9.45 -2.77 1.27
C ASP A 236 -9.94 -3.84 2.25
N VAL A 237 -9.08 -4.76 2.70
CA VAL A 237 -9.48 -5.80 3.67
C VAL A 237 -9.15 -5.38 5.07
N ARG A 238 -10.23 -5.06 5.77
CA ARG A 238 -10.48 -5.72 7.04
C ARG A 238 -11.11 -7.08 6.78
N THR A 239 -10.63 -8.06 7.52
CA THR A 239 -11.19 -9.41 7.72
C THR A 239 -10.87 -10.46 6.66
N LEU A 240 -10.43 -11.64 7.13
CA LEU A 240 -10.36 -12.90 6.36
C LEU A 240 -11.76 -13.46 6.02
N ASN A 241 -12.83 -12.72 6.38
CA ASN A 241 -14.21 -13.09 6.10
C ASN A 241 -14.77 -12.24 4.96
N ALA A 242 -14.44 -12.66 3.73
CA ALA A 242 -14.82 -12.00 2.49
C ALA A 242 -16.35 -11.82 2.28
N LYS A 243 -17.20 -12.56 3.01
CA LYS A 243 -18.67 -12.56 2.83
C LYS A 243 -19.41 -11.36 3.45
N ARG A 244 -18.76 -10.49 4.23
CA ARG A 244 -19.41 -9.40 4.99
C ARG A 244 -18.92 -7.99 4.63
N TRP A 245 -18.18 -7.84 3.55
CA TRP A 245 -17.46 -6.61 3.23
C TRP A 245 -18.33 -5.55 2.51
N THR A 246 -18.10 -4.27 2.84
CA THR A 246 -18.53 -3.07 2.07
C THR A 246 -17.68 -1.87 2.50
N PRO A 247 -17.00 -1.13 1.59
CA PRO A 247 -16.19 0.04 1.94
C PRO A 247 -17.05 1.18 2.53
N ASN A 248 -16.49 1.96 3.45
CA ASN A 248 -17.22 3.08 4.05
C ASN A 248 -17.56 4.20 3.05
N ARG A 249 -16.68 4.51 2.09
CA ARG A 249 -16.99 5.49 1.03
C ARG A 249 -18.02 4.95 0.06
N LEU A 250 -18.02 3.64 -0.22
CA LEU A 250 -19.07 3.00 -1.02
C LEU A 250 -20.39 2.90 -0.25
N ARG A 251 -20.39 2.72 1.07
CA ARG A 251 -21.58 2.84 1.95
C ARG A 251 -22.17 4.25 1.97
N VAL A 252 -21.33 5.28 1.88
CA VAL A 252 -21.77 6.69 1.78
C VAL A 252 -22.27 7.00 0.37
N ARG A 253 -21.64 6.43 -0.67
CA ARG A 253 -22.10 6.54 -2.07
C ARG A 253 -23.34 5.68 -2.36
N HIS A 254 -23.64 4.68 -1.52
CA HIS A 254 -24.77 3.76 -1.63
C HIS A 254 -26.10 4.54 -1.68
N PRO A 255 -26.93 4.34 -2.72
CA PRO A 255 -28.14 5.13 -2.94
C PRO A 255 -29.11 5.12 -1.75
N ALA A 256 -29.30 3.96 -1.10
CA ALA A 256 -30.19 3.81 0.06
C ALA A 256 -29.78 4.63 1.31
N ARG A 257 -28.60 5.25 1.32
CA ARG A 257 -28.12 6.12 2.41
C ARG A 257 -27.99 7.60 2.01
N ARG A 258 -28.35 7.96 0.76
CA ARG A 258 -28.31 9.35 0.23
C ARG A 258 -29.55 10.16 0.63
N ILE A 259 -29.89 10.23 1.91
CA ILE A 259 -31.07 11.00 2.29
C ILE A 259 -30.80 12.52 2.24
N HIS A 260 -29.57 13.05 2.43
CA HIS A 260 -29.39 14.53 2.48
C HIS A 260 -28.01 15.12 2.07
N ARG A 261 -27.25 14.60 1.10
CA ARG A 261 -25.99 15.25 0.67
C ARG A 261 -25.86 15.40 -0.85
N VAL A 262 -25.95 16.65 -1.32
CA VAL A 262 -25.51 17.07 -2.67
C VAL A 262 -23.98 16.97 -2.67
N LEU A 263 -23.42 16.09 -3.50
CA LEU A 263 -21.99 16.08 -3.78
C LEU A 263 -21.67 17.22 -4.76
N PRO A 264 -20.52 17.91 -4.61
CA PRO A 264 -20.10 18.90 -5.60
C PRO A 264 -19.87 18.23 -6.96
N PRO A 265 -20.05 18.96 -8.07
CA PRO A 265 -19.76 18.45 -9.41
C PRO A 265 -18.28 18.04 -9.51
N LEU A 266 -18.02 16.93 -10.19
CA LEU A 266 -16.66 16.47 -10.50
C LEU A 266 -15.99 17.47 -11.47
N CYS A 267 -14.70 17.73 -11.27
CA CYS A 267 -13.88 18.68 -12.05
C CYS A 267 -13.95 18.40 -13.56
N GLU A 268 -13.94 19.46 -14.38
CA GLU A 268 -13.77 19.37 -15.83
C GLU A 268 -12.35 18.84 -16.17
N GLU A 269 -12.25 17.90 -17.10
CA GLU A 269 -10.98 17.36 -17.56
C GLU A 269 -10.29 18.28 -18.58
N THR A 270 -8.96 18.32 -18.50
CA THR A 270 -8.11 19.07 -19.42
C THR A 270 -7.51 18.14 -20.49
N PRO A 271 -7.09 18.63 -21.66
CA PRO A 271 -6.35 17.83 -22.65
C PRO A 271 -5.04 17.22 -22.10
N GLU A 272 -4.47 17.81 -21.05
CA GLU A 272 -3.31 17.27 -20.32
C GLU A 272 -3.71 16.02 -19.52
N ASP A 273 -4.92 15.98 -18.97
CA ASP A 273 -5.47 14.81 -18.28
C ASP A 273 -5.65 13.64 -19.25
N GLU A 274 -6.17 13.84 -20.47
CA GLU A 274 -6.35 12.77 -21.48
C GLU A 274 -5.01 12.18 -21.99
N GLU A 275 -3.97 13.01 -22.09
CA GLU A 275 -2.63 12.60 -22.53
C GLU A 275 -1.91 11.78 -21.45
N ASP A 276 -1.98 12.23 -20.20
CA ASP A 276 -1.37 11.54 -19.06
C ASP A 276 -2.10 10.25 -18.70
N ALA A 277 -3.41 10.26 -18.90
CA ALA A 277 -4.26 9.11 -18.92
C ALA A 277 -3.68 8.07 -19.88
N ARG A 278 -3.57 8.37 -21.18
CA ARG A 278 -3.06 7.42 -22.17
C ARG A 278 -1.71 6.82 -21.76
N LYS A 279 -0.79 7.63 -21.22
CA LYS A 279 0.51 7.17 -20.69
C LYS A 279 0.38 6.20 -19.53
N GLN A 280 -0.62 6.34 -18.66
CA GLN A 280 -0.87 5.36 -17.61
C GLN A 280 -1.49 4.07 -18.18
N ALA A 281 -2.49 4.13 -19.04
CA ALA A 281 -3.04 2.89 -19.60
C ALA A 281 -1.93 2.06 -20.28
N GLU A 282 -1.00 2.74 -20.93
CA GLU A 282 0.25 2.16 -21.43
C GLU A 282 1.13 1.60 -20.29
N MET A 283 1.33 2.33 -19.19
CA MET A 283 2.13 1.88 -18.04
C MET A 283 1.51 0.69 -17.27
N ASP A 284 0.19 0.64 -17.12
CA ASP A 284 -0.52 -0.46 -16.46
C ASP A 284 -0.46 -1.71 -17.36
N GLU A 285 -0.70 -1.57 -18.67
CA GLU A 285 -0.50 -2.66 -19.65
C GLU A 285 0.98 -3.10 -19.70
N GLU A 286 1.94 -2.18 -19.61
CA GLU A 286 3.37 -2.51 -19.58
C GLU A 286 3.75 -3.25 -18.29
N LEU A 287 3.26 -2.80 -17.13
CA LEU A 287 3.55 -3.42 -15.84
C LEU A 287 2.90 -4.80 -15.74
N VAL A 288 1.62 -4.92 -16.13
CA VAL A 288 0.94 -6.22 -16.24
C VAL A 288 1.67 -7.13 -17.22
N GLY A 289 2.04 -6.63 -18.40
CA GLY A 289 2.79 -7.36 -19.42
C GLY A 289 4.13 -7.89 -18.90
N ARG A 290 4.89 -7.07 -18.17
CA ARG A 290 6.19 -7.46 -17.60
C ARG A 290 6.05 -8.49 -16.49
N VAL A 291 5.08 -8.32 -15.59
CA VAL A 291 4.86 -9.30 -14.51
C VAL A 291 4.33 -10.61 -15.10
N ARG A 292 3.50 -10.59 -16.15
CA ARG A 292 3.06 -11.79 -16.89
C ARG A 292 4.22 -12.52 -17.58
N ALA A 293 5.15 -11.77 -18.17
CA ALA A 293 6.35 -12.31 -18.82
C ALA A 293 7.34 -12.94 -17.83
N SER A 294 7.21 -12.68 -16.53
CA SER A 294 8.01 -13.34 -15.51
C SER A 294 7.68 -14.83 -15.39
N ARG A 295 8.60 -15.63 -14.85
CA ARG A 295 8.42 -17.08 -14.72
C ARG A 295 7.16 -17.41 -13.91
N GLY A 296 6.20 -18.10 -14.54
CA GLY A 296 4.91 -18.45 -13.94
C GLY A 296 3.88 -17.31 -13.95
N GLY A 297 4.21 -16.13 -14.46
CA GLY A 297 3.33 -14.95 -14.47
C GLY A 297 2.05 -15.19 -15.27
N GLU A 298 2.13 -15.84 -16.43
CA GLU A 298 0.97 -16.12 -17.28
C GLU A 298 0.03 -17.21 -16.72
N GLU A 299 0.57 -18.13 -15.92
CA GLU A 299 -0.23 -19.11 -15.16
C GLU A 299 -0.96 -18.40 -14.02
N VAL A 300 -0.24 -17.57 -13.24
CA VAL A 300 -0.83 -16.73 -12.19
C VAL A 300 -1.93 -15.82 -12.74
N TRP A 301 -1.72 -15.23 -13.92
CA TRP A 301 -2.69 -14.35 -14.57
C TRP A 301 -4.04 -15.03 -14.85
N ARG A 302 -4.00 -16.31 -15.26
CA ARG A 302 -5.17 -17.06 -15.73
C ARG A 302 -5.79 -17.96 -14.67
N GLU A 303 -5.01 -18.39 -13.68
CA GLU A 303 -5.39 -19.52 -12.81
C GLU A 303 -5.38 -19.16 -11.32
N SER A 304 -4.52 -18.21 -10.89
CA SER A 304 -4.46 -17.84 -9.48
C SER A 304 -5.73 -17.09 -9.09
N LYS A 305 -6.42 -17.56 -8.06
CA LYS A 305 -7.62 -16.91 -7.54
C LYS A 305 -7.35 -16.22 -6.21
N ASN A 306 -7.89 -15.03 -6.02
CA ASN A 306 -7.95 -14.40 -4.71
C ASN A 306 -8.99 -15.10 -3.80
N GLU A 307 -9.15 -14.62 -2.56
CA GLU A 307 -10.12 -15.19 -1.61
C GLU A 307 -11.58 -15.18 -2.10
N LEU A 308 -11.91 -14.39 -3.12
CA LEU A 308 -13.24 -14.32 -3.72
C LEU A 308 -13.38 -15.18 -4.98
N GLY A 309 -12.34 -15.92 -5.35
CA GLY A 309 -12.35 -16.81 -6.49
C GLY A 309 -12.08 -16.13 -7.83
N TYR A 310 -11.67 -14.84 -7.83
CA TYR A 310 -11.37 -14.10 -9.05
C TYR A 310 -9.89 -14.16 -9.41
N THR A 311 -9.62 -14.30 -10.70
CA THR A 311 -8.26 -14.23 -11.26
C THR A 311 -7.87 -12.80 -11.59
N PRO A 312 -6.56 -12.48 -11.73
CA PRO A 312 -6.12 -11.17 -12.21
C PRO A 312 -6.72 -10.80 -13.57
N GLN A 313 -6.80 -11.77 -14.49
CA GLN A 313 -7.42 -11.58 -15.80
C GLN A 313 -8.89 -11.19 -15.68
N GLU A 314 -9.65 -11.87 -14.82
CA GLU A 314 -11.05 -11.55 -14.62
C GLU A 314 -11.25 -10.18 -13.99
N LEU A 315 -10.43 -9.78 -13.01
CA LEU A 315 -10.49 -8.44 -12.44
C LEU A 315 -10.19 -7.38 -13.49
N TRP A 316 -9.14 -7.59 -14.29
CA TRP A 316 -8.76 -6.68 -15.37
C TRP A 316 -9.85 -6.54 -16.43
N GLN A 317 -10.41 -7.66 -16.89
CA GLN A 317 -11.47 -7.67 -17.89
C GLN A 317 -12.78 -7.09 -17.36
N ASP A 318 -13.15 -7.41 -16.11
CA ASP A 318 -14.36 -6.88 -15.47
C ASP A 318 -14.29 -5.37 -15.32
N GLY A 319 -13.12 -4.83 -14.94
CA GLY A 319 -12.87 -3.39 -14.99
C GLY A 319 -13.03 -2.81 -16.38
N ARG A 320 -12.49 -3.50 -17.40
CA ARG A 320 -12.53 -3.07 -18.81
C ARG A 320 -13.88 -3.18 -19.51
N MET A 321 -14.81 -3.98 -19.00
CA MET A 321 -16.10 -4.24 -19.67
C MET A 321 -17.30 -3.61 -18.97
N ALA A 322 -17.13 -3.14 -17.74
CA ALA A 322 -18.23 -2.56 -16.98
C ALA A 322 -18.58 -1.16 -17.50
N VAL A 323 -19.61 -1.09 -18.34
CA VAL A 323 -20.20 0.14 -18.87
C VAL A 323 -21.29 0.64 -17.92
N ARG A 324 -21.41 1.96 -17.76
CA ARG A 324 -22.48 2.65 -16.99
C ARG A 324 -23.87 2.52 -17.63
N GLN A 325 -24.19 1.42 -18.28
CA GLN A 325 -25.54 1.17 -18.78
C GLN A 325 -26.38 0.61 -17.65
N ASP A 326 -27.29 1.46 -17.19
CA ASP A 326 -28.33 1.14 -16.21
C ASP A 326 -27.88 1.00 -14.76
N TRP A 327 -27.36 2.11 -14.21
CA TRP A 327 -27.03 2.23 -12.78
C TRP A 327 -28.18 1.85 -11.84
N LYS A 328 -29.44 1.91 -12.28
CA LYS A 328 -30.59 1.50 -11.46
C LYS A 328 -30.65 -0.02 -11.38
N SER A 329 -30.49 -0.72 -12.50
CA SER A 329 -30.50 -2.18 -12.55
C SER A 329 -29.44 -2.82 -11.64
N PHE A 330 -28.23 -2.24 -11.57
CA PHE A 330 -27.12 -2.76 -10.77
C PHE A 330 -27.44 -2.83 -9.26
N TRP A 331 -28.15 -1.84 -8.72
CA TRP A 331 -28.50 -1.80 -7.29
C TRP A 331 -29.82 -2.50 -6.94
N THR A 332 -30.54 -3.01 -7.95
CA THR A 332 -31.85 -3.68 -7.78
C THR A 332 -31.79 -5.19 -7.85
N VAL A 333 -30.61 -5.79 -8.04
CA VAL A 333 -30.46 -7.25 -7.97
C VAL A 333 -30.29 -7.64 -6.50
N GLU A 334 -31.33 -8.26 -5.93
CA GLU A 334 -31.38 -8.79 -4.56
C GLU A 334 -30.41 -9.97 -4.33
#